data_AF-A0A3M2W349-F1
#
_entry.id   AF-A0A3M2W349-F1
#
_cell.length_a   1.000
_cell.length_b   1.000
_cell.length_c   1.000
_cell.angle_alpha   90.00
_cell.angle_beta   90.00
_cell.angle_gamma   90.00
#
_symmetry.space_group_name_H-M   'P 1'
#
loop_
_entity.id
_entity.type
_entity.pdbx_description
1 polymer ?
#
loop_
_entity_poly.entity_id
_entity_poly.type
_entity_poly.pdbx_seq_one_letter_code
_entity_poly.pdbx_strand_id
1 'polypeptide(L)' 'MHWGAYRPQVEGGKLTALLPAEWDTHPSPIGDSVAQAITSPTRVMRPAVRRSFLEKNGG' A
#
# COMPACT_ATOMS: atom_id res chain seq x y z
N MET A 1 -9.85 5.79 -3.33
CA MET A 1 -8.43 5.84 -3.74
C MET A 1 -8.09 7.29 -3.98
N HIS A 2 -7.04 7.82 -3.34
CA HIS A 2 -6.70 9.25 -3.43
C HIS A 2 -6.15 9.68 -4.81
N TRP A 3 -5.75 8.72 -5.65
CA TRP A 3 -5.08 8.96 -6.93
C TRP A 3 -5.90 8.56 -8.17
N GLY A 4 -7.22 8.36 -8.01
CA GLY A 4 -8.12 8.00 -9.11
C GLY A 4 -8.93 6.73 -8.84
N ALA A 5 -9.72 6.33 -9.85
CA ALA A 5 -10.48 5.09 -9.82
C ALA A 5 -9.76 4.02 -10.65
N TYR A 6 -9.67 2.80 -10.11
CA TYR A 6 -8.92 1.70 -10.73
C TYR A 6 -9.69 0.38 -10.62
N ARG A 7 -9.50 -0.50 -11.60
CA ARG A 7 -9.92 -1.90 -11.55
C ARG A 7 -8.73 -2.76 -11.07
N PRO A 8 -8.88 -3.52 -9.98
CA PRO A 8 -7.80 -4.38 -9.50
C PRO A 8 -7.65 -5.62 -10.39
N GLN A 9 -6.41 -5.96 -10.73
CA GLN A 9 -6.05 -7.26 -11.29
C GLN A 9 -5.49 -8.14 -10.18
N VAL A 10 -6.13 -9.29 -9.96
CA VAL A 10 -5.81 -10.21 -8.86
C VAL A 10 -5.54 -11.61 -9.42
N GLU A 11 -4.38 -12.16 -9.08
CA GLU A 11 -3.93 -13.49 -9.51
C GLU A 11 -3.48 -14.27 -8.28
N GLY A 12 -4.01 -15.48 -8.10
CA GLY A 12 -3.66 -16.32 -6.95
C GLY A 12 -3.89 -15.63 -5.59
N GLY A 13 -4.89 -14.75 -5.49
CA GLY A 13 -5.18 -13.98 -4.28
C GLY A 13 -4.25 -12.80 -4.02
N LYS A 14 -3.35 -12.46 -4.96
CA LYS A 14 -2.45 -11.30 -4.85
C LYS A 14 -2.83 -10.23 -5.86
N LEU A 15 -2.84 -8.97 -5.41
CA LEU A 15 -2.99 -7.83 -6.31
C LEU A 15 -1.71 -7.68 -7.14
N THR A 16 -1.83 -7.78 -8.46
CA THR A 16 -0.69 -7.68 -9.40
C THR A 16 -0.64 -6.32 -10.08
N ALA A 17 -1.78 -5.68 -10.34
CA ALA A 17 -1.87 -4.35 -10.94
C ALA A 17 -3.16 -3.61 -10.55
N LEU A 18 -3.13 -2.28 -10.70
CA LEU A 18 -4.31 -1.43 -10.70
C LEU A 18 -4.47 -0.82 -12.09
N LEU A 19 -5.44 -1.30 -12.86
CA LEU A 19 -5.73 -0.75 -14.18
C LEU A 19 -6.59 0.50 -14.04
N PRO A 20 -6.30 1.60 -14.75
CA PRO A 20 -7.17 2.77 -14.76
C PRO A 20 -8.62 2.41 -15.11
N ALA A 21 -9.58 3.14 -14.55
CA ALA A 21 -10.95 3.05 -15.03
C ALA A 21 -11.02 3.49 -16.50
N GLU A 22 -11.78 2.78 -17.34
CA GLU A 22 -11.84 3.01 -18.80
C GLU A 22 -12.24 4.45 -19.20
N TRP A 23 -12.95 5.16 -18.32
CA TRP A 23 -13.39 6.54 -18.54
C TRP A 23 -12.36 7.59 -18.09
N ASP A 24 -11.30 7.19 -17.38
CA ASP A 24 -10.26 8.10 -16.94
C ASP A 24 -9.26 8.33 -18.07
N THR A 25 -9.27 9.54 -18.63
CA THR A 25 -8.40 9.92 -19.75
C THR A 25 -7.01 10.38 -19.31
N HIS A 26 -6.82 10.65 -18.01
CA HIS A 26 -5.57 11.17 -17.45
C HIS A 26 -5.25 10.50 -16.10
N PRO A 27 -5.07 9.17 -16.07
CA PRO A 27 -4.87 8.44 -14.84
C PRO A 27 -3.53 8.81 -14.18
N SER A 28 -3.52 8.81 -12.84
CA SER A 28 -2.29 9.07 -12.09
C SER A 28 -1.30 7.91 -12.23
N PRO A 29 0.00 8.18 -12.52
CA PRO A 29 1.04 7.15 -12.56
C PRO A 29 1.33 6.53 -11.18
N ILE A 30 0.84 7.15 -10.09
CA ILE A 30 1.02 6.60 -8.74
C ILE A 30 0.34 5.22 -8.59
N GLY A 31 -0.75 4.98 -9.32
CA GLY A 31 -1.49 3.71 -9.33
C GLY A 31 -0.60 2.49 -9.62
N ASP A 32 0.39 2.65 -10.49
CA ASP A 32 1.31 1.57 -10.92
C ASP A 32 2.14 1.01 -9.77
N SER A 33 2.44 1.85 -8.77
CA SER A 33 3.27 1.47 -7.61
C SER A 33 2.50 0.79 -6.48
N VAL A 34 1.16 0.89 -6.47
CA VAL A 34 0.34 0.50 -5.32
C VAL A 34 0.43 -1.01 -5.04
N ALA A 35 0.41 -1.84 -6.09
CA ALA A 35 0.50 -3.30 -5.93
C ALA A 35 1.79 -3.71 -5.21
N GLN A 36 2.93 -3.12 -5.59
CA GLN A 36 4.23 -3.40 -4.96
C GLN A 36 4.35 -2.81 -3.56
N ALA A 37 3.73 -1.65 -3.31
CA ALA A 37 3.76 -0.99 -2.01
C ALA A 37 3.10 -1.85 -0.90
N ILE A 38 2.07 -2.64 -1.22
CA ILE A 38 1.37 -3.50 -0.26
C ILE A 38 2.34 -4.54 0.35
N THR A 39 3.25 -5.08 -0.45
CA THR A 39 4.22 -6.12 -0.06
C THR A 39 5.67 -5.61 -0.02
N SER A 40 5.87 -4.30 0.06
CA SER A 40 7.20 -3.68 0.14
C SER A 40 8.01 -4.25 1.31
N PRO A 41 9.35 -4.40 1.19
CA PRO A 41 10.22 -4.81 2.31
C PRO A 41 10.15 -3.86 3.52
N THR A 42 9.65 -2.63 3.33
CA THR A 42 9.47 -1.64 4.41
C THR A 42 8.08 -1.68 5.06
N ARG A 43 7.22 -2.65 4.70
CA ARG A 43 5.90 -2.80 5.30
C ARG A 43 6.03 -3.12 6.79
N VAL A 44 5.37 -2.33 7.64
CA VAL A 44 5.29 -2.61 9.07
C VAL A 44 4.42 -3.84 9.29
N MET A 45 5.04 -4.95 9.69
CA MET A 45 4.39 -6.26 9.83
C MET A 45 3.81 -6.50 11.23
N ARG A 46 4.29 -5.78 12.24
CA ARG A 46 3.91 -5.99 13.64
C ARG A 46 3.97 -4.69 14.43
N PRO A 47 3.20 -4.57 15.51
CA PRO A 47 3.38 -3.49 16.47
C PRO A 47 4.83 -3.44 17.00
N ALA A 48 5.29 -2.24 17.30
CA ALA A 48 6.60 -2.00 17.88
C ALA A 48 6.54 -0.81 18.85
N VAL A 49 7.34 -0.87 19.90
CA VAL A 49 7.51 0.21 20.87
C VAL A 49 8.98 0.55 20.94
N ARG A 50 9.32 1.84 21.00
CA ARG A 50 10.71 2.28 21.20
C ARG A 50 11.22 1.73 22.53
N ARG A 51 12.38 1.06 22.52
CA ARG A 51 12.97 0.39 23.69
C ARG A 51 12.97 1.26 24.96
N SER A 52 13.50 2.48 24.88
CA SER A 52 13.60 3.36 26.04
C SER A 52 12.24 3.80 26.63
N PHE A 53 11.16 3.74 25.85
CA PHE A 53 9.82 4.03 26.33
C PHE A 53 9.24 2.81 27.06
N LEU A 54 9.45 1.61 26.48
CA LEU A 54 9.03 0.35 27.07
C LEU A 54 9.72 0.10 28.42
N GLU A 55 11.02 0.37 28.51
CA GLU A 55 11.82 0.15 29.73
C GLU A 55 11.52 1.17 30.84
N LYS A 56 11.02 2.36 30.48
CA LYS A 56 10.69 3.43 31.44
C LYS A 56 9.22 3.45 31.86
N ASN A 57 8.47 2.37 31.63
CA ASN A 57 7.03 2.27 31.92
C ASN A 57 6.20 3.43 31.34
N GLY A 58 6.59 4.01 30.21
CA GLY A 58 5.86 5.09 29.55
C GLY A 58 6.33 6.52 29.88
N GLY A 59 7.37 6.69 30.68
CA GLY A 59 7.88 8.00 31.11
C GLY A 59 7.72 8.22 32.61
#